data_AF-A0A7X7A4E8-F1
#
_entry.id   AF-A0A7X7A4E8-F1
#
_cell.length_a   1.000
_cell.length_b   1.000
_cell.length_c   1.000
_cell.angle_alpha   90.00
_cell.angle_beta   90.00
_cell.angle_gamma   90.00
#
_symmetry.space_group_name_H-M   'P 1'
#
loop_
_entity.id
_entity.type
_entity.pdbx_description
1 polymer ?
#
loop_
_entity_poly.entity_id
_entity_poly.type
_entity_poly.pdbx_seq_one_letter_code
_entity_poly.pdbx_strand_id
1 'polypeptide(L)'
;MNELDRAEEFHGHLGPWLVVGMRVGQAALERVDARKYFGVRVEVAVPPAPPVSCLVDGLQLGTGATTGKANLVVSRADSPRVRVINTETGRSATIAFAEGLPAKLAAWLKEEGDRAAARRVLEAPLEELCAIVPEP
;
A
#
# COMPACT_ATOMS: atom_id res chain seq x y z
N MET A 1 12.20 13.13 -12.45
CA MET A 1 11.43 12.92 -11.21
C MET A 1 11.36 11.44 -10.94
N ASN A 2 11.83 10.98 -9.79
CA ASN A 2 11.80 9.56 -9.43
C ASN A 2 10.42 9.15 -8.87
N GLU A 3 10.21 7.87 -8.57
CA GLU A 3 8.90 7.37 -8.09
C GLU A 3 8.48 7.97 -6.74
N LEU A 4 9.42 8.18 -5.82
CA LEU A 4 9.16 8.79 -4.52
C LEU A 4 8.78 10.27 -4.63
N ASP A 5 9.45 11.01 -5.52
CA ASP A 5 9.11 12.41 -5.78
C ASP A 5 7.68 12.54 -6.34
N ARG A 6 7.25 11.62 -7.21
CA ARG A 6 5.86 11.59 -7.71
C ARG A 6 4.85 11.24 -6.62
N ALA A 7 5.22 10.33 -5.72
CA ALA A 7 4.39 9.96 -4.59
C ALA A 7 4.21 11.15 -3.63
N GLU A 8 5.30 11.88 -3.36
CA GLU A 8 5.30 13.10 -2.55
C GLU A 8 4.47 14.21 -3.20
N GLU A 9 4.61 14.43 -4.51
CA GLU A 9 3.81 15.43 -5.23
C GLU A 9 2.32 15.09 -5.20
N PHE A 10 1.95 13.82 -5.37
CA PHE A 10 0.57 13.37 -5.33
C PHE A 10 -0.06 13.50 -3.93
N HIS A 11 0.68 13.09 -2.90
CA HIS A 11 0.16 12.99 -1.54
C HIS A 11 0.37 14.27 -0.70
N GLY A 12 1.34 15.10 -1.06
CA GLY A 12 1.73 16.33 -0.36
C GLY A 12 2.90 16.17 0.63
N HIS A 13 3.26 14.94 0.99
CA HIS A 13 4.50 14.61 1.70
C HIS A 13 4.91 13.16 1.41
N LEU A 14 6.11 12.75 1.86
CA LEU A 14 6.63 11.39 1.69
C LEU A 14 6.72 10.63 3.02
N GLY A 15 5.60 10.06 3.48
CA GLY A 15 5.53 9.30 4.73
C GLY A 15 5.74 7.79 4.56
N PRO A 16 6.06 7.04 5.64
CA PRO A 16 6.32 5.61 5.57
C PRO A 16 5.09 4.79 5.12
N TRP A 17 3.89 5.12 5.60
CA TRP A 17 2.66 4.40 5.21
C TRP A 17 2.30 4.58 3.73
N LEU A 18 2.63 5.73 3.13
CA LEU A 18 2.50 5.95 1.69
C LEU A 18 3.35 4.94 0.91
N VAL A 19 4.63 4.81 1.28
CA VAL A 19 5.56 3.87 0.63
C VAL A 19 5.18 2.42 0.90
N VAL A 20 4.69 2.07 2.10
CA VAL A 20 4.12 0.74 2.35
C VAL A 20 3.03 0.44 1.33
N GLY A 21 2.06 1.34 1.16
CA GLY A 21 0.95 1.15 0.22
C GLY A 21 1.42 0.92 -1.22
N MET A 22 2.44 1.68 -1.65
CA MET A 22 3.04 1.53 -2.97
C MET A 22 3.64 0.15 -3.17
N ARG A 23 4.48 -0.28 -2.23
CA ARG A 23 5.21 -1.55 -2.33
C ARG A 23 4.29 -2.76 -2.26
N VAL A 24 3.39 -2.79 -1.27
CA VAL A 24 2.47 -3.93 -1.12
C VAL A 24 1.49 -4.00 -2.29
N GLY A 25 1.09 -2.84 -2.84
CA GLY A 25 0.26 -2.79 -4.05
C GLY A 25 0.97 -3.39 -5.27
N GLN A 26 2.23 -3.00 -5.51
CA GLN A 26 3.03 -3.54 -6.62
C GLN A 26 3.24 -5.06 -6.49
N ALA A 27 3.66 -5.51 -5.30
CA ALA A 27 3.88 -6.93 -5.05
C ALA A 27 2.59 -7.76 -5.18
N ALA A 28 1.45 -7.20 -4.76
CA ALA A 28 0.16 -7.87 -4.91
C ALA A 28 -0.26 -8.02 -6.37
N LEU A 29 -0.01 -7.01 -7.22
CA LEU A 29 -0.25 -7.11 -8.66
C LEU A 29 0.53 -8.27 -9.29
N GLU A 30 1.82 -8.38 -8.97
CA GLU A 30 2.66 -9.50 -9.42
C GLU A 30 2.10 -10.83 -8.94
N ARG A 31 1.65 -10.90 -7.69
CA ARG A 31 1.13 -12.15 -7.10
C ARG A 31 -0.17 -12.63 -7.73
N VAL A 32 -1.03 -11.71 -8.17
CA VAL A 32 -2.32 -12.02 -8.82
C VAL A 32 -2.25 -11.95 -10.35
N ASP A 33 -1.04 -11.73 -10.90
CA ASP A 33 -0.79 -11.62 -12.35
C ASP A 33 -1.66 -10.54 -13.01
N ALA A 34 -1.85 -9.41 -12.33
CA ALA A 34 -2.62 -8.27 -12.81
C ALA A 34 -1.70 -7.17 -13.36
N ARG A 35 -2.15 -6.49 -14.42
CA ARG A 35 -1.44 -5.34 -14.98
C ARG A 35 -1.70 -4.09 -14.15
N LYS A 36 -0.65 -3.29 -13.89
CA LYS A 36 -0.84 -1.96 -13.29
C LYS A 36 -1.83 -1.12 -14.10
N TYR A 37 -2.71 -0.39 -13.40
CA TYR A 37 -3.76 0.50 -13.93
C TYR A 37 -5.01 -0.15 -14.54
N PHE A 38 -4.96 -1.40 -15.00
CA PHE A 38 -6.06 -2.04 -15.75
C PHE A 38 -6.34 -3.45 -15.20
N GLY A 39 -7.59 -3.92 -15.30
CA GLY A 39 -7.92 -5.28 -14.87
C GLY A 39 -7.68 -5.56 -13.38
N VAL A 40 -7.64 -4.51 -12.55
CA VAL A 40 -7.38 -4.60 -11.11
C VAL A 40 -8.50 -3.95 -10.32
N ARG A 41 -8.90 -4.60 -9.23
CA ARG A 41 -9.71 -4.03 -8.15
C ARG A 41 -8.95 -4.14 -6.83
N VAL A 42 -8.99 -3.07 -6.05
CA VAL A 42 -8.41 -3.02 -4.70
C VAL A 42 -9.51 -2.73 -3.69
N GLU A 43 -9.56 -3.53 -2.64
CA GLU A 43 -10.42 -3.34 -1.49
C GLU A 43 -9.52 -3.11 -0.28
N VAL A 44 -9.68 -1.97 0.38
CA VAL A 44 -8.86 -1.57 1.52
C VAL A 44 -9.75 -1.13 2.68
N ALA A 45 -9.51 -1.69 3.85
CA ALA A 45 -10.13 -1.29 5.10
C ALA A 45 -9.05 -0.73 6.02
N VAL A 46 -9.18 0.51 6.49
CA VAL A 46 -8.18 1.19 7.32
C VAL A 46 -8.83 2.06 8.39
N PRO A 47 -8.09 2.44 9.45
CA PRO A 47 -8.49 3.54 10.31
C PRO A 47 -8.71 4.80 9.46
N PRO A 48 -9.81 5.55 9.67
CA PRO A 48 -10.14 6.72 8.85
C PRO A 48 -9.32 7.96 9.27
N ALA A 49 -8.04 7.77 9.60
CA ALA A 49 -7.14 8.84 10.04
C ALA A 49 -5.66 8.51 9.71
N PRO A 50 -4.85 9.55 9.43
CA PRO A 50 -3.40 9.40 9.34
C PRO A 50 -2.79 8.88 10.67
N PRO A 51 -1.62 8.22 10.59
CA PRO A 51 -0.83 8.02 9.38
C PRO A 51 -1.22 6.76 8.58
N VAL A 52 -2.04 5.86 9.13
CA VAL A 52 -2.37 4.58 8.48
C VAL A 52 -3.18 4.77 7.20
N SER A 53 -4.10 5.75 7.15
CA SER A 53 -4.91 6.00 5.96
C SER A 53 -4.09 6.43 4.73
N CYS A 54 -2.85 6.93 4.90
CA CYS A 54 -1.94 7.24 3.79
C CYS A 54 -1.59 6.01 2.94
N LEU A 55 -1.76 4.80 3.50
CA LEU A 55 -1.68 3.53 2.78
C LEU A 55 -2.58 3.53 1.54
N VAL A 56 -3.76 4.15 1.61
CA VAL A 56 -4.73 4.17 0.50
C VAL A 56 -4.15 4.87 -0.72
N ASP A 57 -3.51 6.03 -0.53
CA ASP A 57 -2.85 6.75 -1.62
C ASP A 57 -1.66 5.98 -2.19
N GLY A 58 -0.92 5.30 -1.30
CA GLY A 58 0.15 4.40 -1.72
C GLY A 58 -0.36 3.27 -2.62
N LEU A 59 -1.49 2.65 -2.26
CA LEU A 59 -2.14 1.62 -3.08
C LEU A 59 -2.58 2.18 -4.44
N GLN A 60 -3.06 3.42 -4.51
CA GLN A 60 -3.41 4.04 -5.79
C GLN A 60 -2.17 4.17 -6.69
N LEU A 61 -1.05 4.62 -6.14
CA LEU A 61 0.22 4.77 -6.86
C LEU A 61 0.85 3.41 -7.24
N GLY A 62 0.76 2.43 -6.36
CA GLY A 62 1.33 1.09 -6.53
C GLY A 62 0.55 0.24 -7.52
N THR A 63 -0.77 0.17 -7.37
CA THR A 63 -1.64 -0.69 -8.19
C THR A 63 -2.21 0.01 -9.43
N GLY A 64 -2.33 1.34 -9.35
CA GLY A 64 -3.11 2.12 -10.29
C GLY A 64 -4.62 2.03 -10.05
N ALA A 65 -5.14 1.28 -9.09
CA ALA A 65 -6.56 1.33 -8.74
C ALA A 65 -6.88 2.66 -8.05
N THR A 66 -7.87 3.40 -8.53
CA THR A 66 -8.15 4.76 -8.07
C THR A 66 -9.64 4.94 -7.83
N THR A 67 -10.00 5.89 -6.96
CA THR A 67 -11.41 6.23 -6.71
C THR A 67 -12.14 6.65 -8.00
N GLY A 68 -11.51 7.49 -8.84
CA GLY A 68 -12.08 7.96 -10.10
C GLY A 68 -12.32 6.87 -11.15
N LYS A 69 -11.53 5.78 -11.12
CA LYS A 69 -11.75 4.59 -11.96
C LYS A 69 -12.73 3.59 -11.36
N ALA A 70 -13.32 3.91 -10.21
CA ALA A 70 -14.28 3.07 -9.48
C ALA A 70 -13.78 1.64 -9.18
N ASN A 71 -12.45 1.44 -9.15
CA ASN A 71 -11.82 0.15 -8.90
C ASN A 71 -11.02 0.12 -7.59
N LEU A 72 -11.13 1.18 -6.77
CA LEU A 72 -10.68 1.22 -5.38
C LEU A 72 -11.90 1.35 -4.45
N VAL A 73 -12.04 0.42 -3.51
CA VAL A 73 -13.06 0.50 -2.44
C VAL A 73 -12.36 0.71 -1.11
N VAL A 74 -12.75 1.77 -0.40
CA VAL A 74 -12.20 2.12 0.90
C VAL A 74 -13.27 1.97 1.97
N SER A 75 -12.99 1.22 3.03
CA SER A 75 -13.86 1.04 4.19
C SER A 75 -13.11 1.29 5.50
N ARG A 76 -13.87 1.37 6.61
CA ARG A 76 -13.31 1.63 7.95
C ARG A 76 -12.97 0.32 8.66
N ALA A 77 -11.84 0.28 9.35
CA ALA A 77 -11.44 -0.81 10.25
C ALA A 77 -10.43 -0.29 11.30
N ASP A 78 -10.25 -1.03 12.39
CA ASP A 78 -9.26 -0.68 13.43
C ASP A 78 -7.82 -0.99 13.01
N SER A 79 -7.65 -1.88 12.03
CA SER A 79 -6.37 -2.32 11.48
C SER A 79 -6.42 -2.38 9.96
N PRO A 80 -5.29 -2.14 9.26
CA PRO A 80 -5.25 -2.16 7.81
C PRO A 80 -5.47 -3.58 7.28
N ARG A 81 -6.42 -3.72 6.35
CA ARG A 81 -6.64 -4.93 5.55
C ARG A 81 -6.69 -4.53 4.08
N VAL A 82 -5.97 -5.24 3.24
CA VAL A 82 -5.93 -4.97 1.80
C VAL A 82 -6.16 -6.27 1.06
N ARG A 83 -6.99 -6.20 0.03
CA ARG A 83 -7.25 -7.27 -0.93
C ARG A 83 -7.10 -6.73 -2.33
N VAL A 84 -6.39 -7.46 -3.18
CA VAL A 84 -6.16 -7.13 -4.59
C VAL A 84 -6.70 -8.25 -5.45
N ILE A 85 -7.46 -7.88 -6.47
CA ILE A 85 -8.16 -8.81 -7.35
C ILE A 85 -7.79 -8.47 -8.78
N ASN A 86 -7.33 -9.49 -9.52
CA ASN A 86 -7.28 -9.45 -10.97
C ASN A 86 -8.69 -9.70 -11.51
N THR A 87 -9.33 -8.68 -12.07
CA THR A 87 -10.70 -8.78 -12.56
C THR A 87 -10.82 -9.53 -13.89
N GLU A 88 -9.69 -9.77 -14.58
CA GLU A 88 -9.66 -10.51 -15.84
C GLU A 88 -9.55 -12.02 -15.60
N THR A 89 -8.81 -12.43 -14.57
CA THR A 89 -8.56 -13.85 -14.26
C THR A 89 -9.32 -14.36 -13.03
N GLY A 90 -9.85 -13.47 -12.20
CA GLY A 90 -10.48 -13.79 -10.92
C GLY A 90 -9.48 -14.08 -9.78
N ARG A 91 -8.17 -14.16 -10.06
CA ARG A 91 -7.14 -14.36 -9.03
C ARG A 91 -7.18 -13.22 -8.02
N SER A 92 -7.04 -13.55 -6.74
CA SER A 92 -7.00 -12.54 -5.69
C SER A 92 -6.03 -12.91 -4.58
N ALA A 93 -5.60 -11.89 -3.84
CA ALA A 93 -4.71 -12.05 -2.70
C ALA A 93 -5.01 -11.00 -1.64
N THR A 94 -4.76 -11.36 -0.39
CA THR A 94 -4.82 -10.46 0.77
C THR A 94 -3.42 -10.16 1.29
N ILE A 95 -3.29 -9.01 1.94
CA ILE A 95 -2.05 -8.57 2.55
C ILE A 95 -2.12 -8.83 4.05
N ALA A 96 -1.23 -9.70 4.54
CA ALA A 96 -1.00 -9.91 5.96
C ALA A 96 0.17 -9.02 6.40
N PHE A 97 -0.13 -7.84 6.95
CA PHE A 97 0.91 -6.93 7.46
C PHE A 97 1.65 -7.55 8.64
N ALA A 98 2.95 -7.26 8.73
CA ALA A 98 3.80 -7.73 9.81
C ALA A 98 3.30 -7.24 11.18
N GLU A 99 3.40 -8.11 12.19
CA GLU A 99 3.07 -7.75 13.56
C GLU A 99 3.95 -6.59 14.04
N GLY A 100 3.34 -5.60 14.72
CA GLY A 100 4.07 -4.43 15.20
C GLY A 100 4.49 -3.43 14.12
N LEU A 101 4.13 -3.64 12.84
CA LEU A 101 4.45 -2.71 11.75
C LEU A 101 4.07 -1.25 12.10
N PRO A 102 2.87 -0.93 12.63
CA PRO A 102 2.55 0.45 12.98
C PRO A 102 3.53 1.08 13.98
N ALA A 103 3.94 0.33 15.01
CA ALA A 103 4.90 0.81 16.01
C ALA A 103 6.30 0.99 15.41
N LYS A 104 6.73 0.06 14.55
CA LYS A 104 8.00 0.13 13.83
C LYS A 104 8.07 1.37 12.93
N LEU A 105 7.03 1.63 12.14
CA LEU A 105 6.97 2.82 11.28
C LEU A 105 6.91 4.12 12.08
N ALA A 106 6.19 4.14 13.21
CA ALA A 106 6.14 5.31 14.09
C ALA A 106 7.51 5.61 14.72
N ALA A 107 8.27 4.58 15.10
CA ALA A 107 9.63 4.74 15.61
C ALA A 107 10.56 5.34 14.54
N TRP A 108 10.58 4.77 13.33
CA TRP A 108 11.39 5.30 12.21
C TRP A 108 11.02 6.75 11.87
N LEU A 109 9.72 7.06 11.82
CA LEU A 109 9.23 8.40 11.57
C LEU A 109 9.72 9.41 12.62
N LYS A 110 9.68 9.03 13.90
CA LYS A 110 10.13 9.87 15.00
C LYS A 110 11.65 10.07 15.00
N GLU A 111 12.41 9.04 14.68
CA GLU A 111 13.88 9.05 14.71
C GLU A 111 14.49 9.78 13.50
N GLU A 112 13.89 9.61 12.31
CA GLU A 112 14.53 9.99 11.04
C GLU A 112 13.75 11.07 10.27
N GLY A 113 12.47 11.28 10.59
CA GLY A 113 11.56 12.14 9.83
C GLY A 113 10.97 11.46 8.59
N ASP A 114 10.03 12.15 7.93
CA ASP A 114 9.17 11.60 6.87
C ASP A 114 9.98 10.91 5.75
N ARG A 115 10.81 11.68 5.04
CA ARG A 115 11.50 11.22 3.82
C ARG A 115 12.51 10.10 4.10
N ALA A 116 13.21 10.16 5.23
CA ALA A 116 14.18 9.12 5.59
C ALA A 116 13.47 7.82 6.01
N ALA A 117 12.43 7.90 6.84
CA ALA A 117 11.61 6.74 7.20
C ALA A 117 10.94 6.09 5.98
N ALA A 118 10.45 6.90 5.05
CA ALA A 118 9.87 6.43 3.79
C ALA A 118 10.90 5.72 2.90
N ARG A 119 12.13 6.24 2.80
CA ARG A 119 13.23 5.57 2.10
C ARG A 119 13.63 4.25 2.76
N ARG A 120 13.65 4.21 4.10
CA ARG A 120 13.89 2.98 4.85
C ARG A 120 12.83 1.92 4.57
N VAL A 121 11.56 2.32 4.46
CA VAL A 121 10.49 1.42 3.99
C VAL A 121 10.73 0.95 2.56
N LEU A 122 11.23 1.80 1.66
CA LEU A 122 11.54 1.41 0.29
C LEU A 122 12.62 0.31 0.22
N GLU A 123 13.66 0.44 1.04
CA GLU A 123 14.84 -0.43 1.04
C GLU A 123 14.66 -1.72 1.86
N ALA A 124 13.68 -1.79 2.77
CA ALA A 124 13.42 -2.97 3.58
C ALA A 124 13.00 -4.19 2.73
N PRO A 125 13.31 -5.44 3.13
CA PRO A 125 12.70 -6.64 2.56
C PRO A 125 11.16 -6.57 2.63
N LEU A 126 10.46 -7.09 1.62
CA LEU A 126 8.99 -7.03 1.59
C LEU A 126 8.39 -7.82 2.76
N GLU A 127 9.04 -8.92 3.15
CA GLU A 127 8.63 -9.82 4.23
C GLU A 127 8.67 -9.14 5.60
N GLU A 128 9.48 -8.09 5.76
CA GLU A 128 9.46 -7.25 6.96
C GLU A 128 8.23 -6.34 7.05
N LEU A 129 7.54 -6.12 5.92
CA LEU A 129 6.34 -5.29 5.83
C LEU A 129 5.08 -6.15 5.82
N CYS A 130 5.06 -7.23 5.05
CA CYS A 130 3.90 -8.10 4.89
C CYS A 130 4.21 -9.43 4.23
N ALA A 131 3.25 -10.36 4.31
CA ALA A 131 3.11 -11.48 3.38
C ALA A 131 1.92 -11.26 2.44
N ILE A 132 2.06 -11.69 1.18
CA ILE A 132 0.98 -11.69 0.19
C ILE A 132 0.36 -13.10 0.15
N VAL A 133 -0.89 -13.21 0.62
CA VAL A 133 -1.58 -14.49 0.80
C VAL A 133 -2.63 -14.66 -0.30
N PRO A 134 -2.45 -15.59 -1.25
CA PRO A 134 -3.44 -15.87 -2.29
C PRO A 134 -4.74 -16.39 -1.69
N GLU A 135 -5.85 -16.02 -2.32
CA GLU A 135 -7.14 -16.63 -2.05
C GLU A 135 -7.40 -17.79 -3.03
N PRO A 136 -8.15 -18.82 -2.59
CA PRO A 136 -8.53 -19.96 -3.42
C PRO A 136 -9.51 -19.59 -4.55
#